data_AF-A0A973H1C5-F1
#
_entry.id   AF-A0A973H1C5-F1
#
_cell.length_a   1.000
_cell.length_b   1.000
_cell.length_c   1.000
_cell.angle_alpha   90.00
_cell.angle_beta   90.00
_cell.angle_gamma   90.00
#
_symmetry.space_group_name_H-M   'P 1'
#
loop_
_entity.id
_entity.type
_entity.pdbx_description
1 polymer ?
#
loop_
_entity_poly.entity_id
_entity_poly.type
_entity_poly.pdbx_seq_one_letter_code
_entity_poly.pdbx_strand_id
1 'polypeptide(L)'
;FFAETGHSLGGAFLTFWAQNGGIDVFGLPISEEFDEVLPDGRTYRAQYFERARLELHPEAGGSPYEVQSGLLGAALYRNDSRPNTIQPVPTAVPLP
;
A
#
# COMPACT_ATOMS: atom_id res chain seq x y z
N PHE A 1 -3.79 12.79 -4.68
CA PHE A 1 -3.95 12.32 -6.07
C PHE A 1 -2.69 12.67 -6.85
N PHE A 2 -2.15 11.70 -7.58
CA PHE A 2 -1.00 11.86 -8.48
C PHE A 2 -1.48 11.68 -9.92
N ALA A 3 -1.27 12.68 -10.76
CA ALA A 3 -1.80 12.68 -12.13
C ALA A 3 -1.03 11.70 -13.04
N GLU A 4 0.24 11.46 -12.72
CA GLU A 4 1.16 10.62 -13.46
C GLU A 4 0.74 9.16 -13.48
N THR A 5 0.21 8.67 -12.35
CA THR A 5 -0.26 7.29 -12.21
C THR A 5 -1.79 7.21 -12.14
N GLY A 6 -2.48 8.33 -11.94
CA GLY A 6 -3.93 8.35 -11.79
C GLY A 6 -4.42 7.81 -10.45
N HIS A 7 -3.56 7.77 -9.42
CA HIS A 7 -3.88 7.16 -8.12
C HIS A 7 -3.83 8.15 -6.97
N SER A 8 -4.67 7.90 -5.96
CA SER A 8 -4.68 8.69 -4.73
C SER A 8 -3.82 8.06 -3.64
N LEU A 9 -3.28 8.90 -2.77
CA LEU A 9 -2.55 8.51 -1.57
C LEU A 9 -3.07 9.38 -0.45
N GLY A 10 -3.49 8.77 0.66
CA GLY A 10 -4.09 9.45 1.79
C GLY A 10 -3.80 8.75 3.11
N GLY A 11 -4.40 9.29 4.18
CA GLY A 11 -4.42 8.65 5.49
C GLY A 11 -3.05 8.25 6.05
N ALA A 12 -3.02 7.06 6.66
CA ALA A 12 -1.83 6.51 7.28
C ALA A 12 -0.71 6.24 6.27
N PHE A 13 -1.04 5.81 5.04
CA PHE A 13 -0.04 5.55 4.00
C PHE A 13 0.64 6.82 3.52
N LEU A 14 -0.10 7.92 3.33
CA LEU A 14 0.52 9.21 2.97
C LEU A 14 1.50 9.66 4.05
N THR A 15 1.10 9.53 5.31
CA THR A 15 1.93 9.93 6.46
C THR A 15 3.21 9.10 6.51
N PHE A 16 3.10 7.78 6.39
CA PHE A 16 4.26 6.89 6.39
C PHE A 16 5.16 7.11 5.17
N TRP A 17 4.58 7.21 3.97
CA TRP A 17 5.30 7.47 2.72
C TRP A 17 6.12 8.75 2.83
N ALA A 18 5.52 9.85 3.30
CA ALA A 18 6.20 11.14 3.42
C ALA A 18 7.34 11.11 4.47
N GLN A 19 7.17 10.39 5.57
CA GLN A 19 8.16 10.30 6.65
C GLN A 19 9.34 9.36 6.33
N ASN A 20 9.16 8.41 5.41
CA ASN A 20 10.14 7.34 5.15
C ASN A 20 10.80 7.43 3.76
N GLY A 21 10.92 8.64 3.21
CA GLY A 21 11.68 8.92 1.97
C GLY A 21 10.83 9.09 0.71
N GLY A 22 9.51 8.93 0.81
CA GLY A 22 8.56 9.28 -0.23
C GLY A 22 8.87 8.67 -1.59
N ILE A 23 8.93 9.52 -2.61
CA ILE A 23 9.08 9.10 -4.01
C ILE A 23 10.40 8.37 -4.26
N ASP A 24 11.49 8.76 -3.57
CA ASP A 24 12.81 8.18 -3.79
C ASP A 24 12.89 6.72 -3.30
N VAL A 25 12.09 6.38 -2.29
CA VAL A 25 12.06 5.04 -1.68
C VAL A 25 10.94 4.19 -2.26
N PHE A 26 9.71 4.71 -2.25
CA PHE A 26 8.51 3.94 -2.60
C PHE A 26 8.03 4.18 -4.03
N GLY A 27 8.30 5.36 -4.59
CA GLY A 27 7.71 5.81 -5.84
C GLY A 27 6.28 6.30 -5.71
N LEU A 28 5.63 6.43 -6.85
CA LEU A 28 4.24 6.85 -6.96
C LEU A 28 3.28 5.69 -6.64
N PRO A 29 2.06 5.98 -6.12
CA PRO A 29 1.04 4.94 -5.95
C PRO A 29 0.60 4.40 -7.32
N ILE A 30 0.42 3.09 -7.44
CA ILE A 30 -0.05 2.39 -8.66
C ILE A 30 -1.34 1.60 -8.43
N SER A 31 -1.97 1.79 -7.26
CA SER A 31 -3.28 1.27 -6.89
C SER A 31 -3.95 2.25 -5.93
N GLU A 32 -5.25 2.09 -5.66
CA GLU A 32 -5.82 2.66 -4.43
C GLU A 32 -5.50 1.75 -3.23
N GLU A 33 -5.97 2.13 -2.05
CA GLU A 33 -5.95 1.27 -0.88
C GLU A 33 -7.05 0.19 -0.99
N PHE A 34 -6.71 -1.07 -0.70
CA PHE A 34 -7.66 -2.19 -0.71
C PHE A 34 -7.31 -3.25 0.31
N ASP A 35 -8.27 -4.11 0.66
CA ASP A 35 -8.05 -5.21 1.59
C ASP A 35 -7.42 -6.41 0.86
N GLU A 36 -6.29 -6.89 1.37
CA GLU A 36 -5.52 -8.03 0.84
C GLU A 36 -5.31 -9.07 1.93
N VAL A 37 -5.50 -10.36 1.59
CA VAL A 37 -5.15 -11.46 2.49
C VAL A 37 -3.68 -11.81 2.27
N LEU A 38 -2.87 -11.67 3.31
CA LEU A 38 -1.44 -11.97 3.27
C LEU A 38 -1.15 -13.44 3.62
N PRO A 39 0.09 -13.94 3.43
CA PRO A 39 0.42 -15.36 3.60
C PRO A 39 0.21 -15.91 5.02
N ASP A 40 0.08 -15.05 6.02
CA ASP A 40 -0.28 -15.42 7.38
C ASP A 40 -1.79 -15.69 7.57
N GLY A 41 -2.57 -15.52 6.49
CA GLY A 41 -4.02 -15.73 6.45
C GLY A 41 -4.84 -14.55 7.00
N ARG A 42 -4.20 -13.44 7.36
CA ARG A 42 -4.87 -12.25 7.88
C ARG A 42 -5.13 -11.24 6.76
N THR A 43 -6.21 -10.48 6.92
CA THR A 43 -6.55 -9.38 6.02
C THR A 43 -5.89 -8.09 6.50
N TYR A 44 -5.21 -7.42 5.59
CA TYR A 44 -4.58 -6.13 5.81
C TYR A 44 -5.07 -5.13 4.78
N ARG A 45 -5.20 -3.86 5.18
CA ARG A 45 -5.33 -2.78 4.20
C ARG A 45 -3.96 -2.57 3.57
N ALA A 46 -3.89 -2.59 2.25
CA ALA A 46 -2.64 -2.44 1.51
C ALA A 46 -2.78 -1.43 0.37
N GLN A 47 -1.65 -0.86 -0.05
CA GLN A 47 -1.55 -0.07 -1.28
C GLN A 47 -0.22 -0.37 -1.97
N TYR A 48 -0.26 -0.49 -3.29
CA TYR A 48 0.92 -0.71 -4.12
C TYR A 48 1.46 0.61 -4.64
N PHE A 49 2.78 0.67 -4.65
CA PHE A 49 3.59 1.75 -5.19
C PHE A 49 4.56 1.13 -6.21
N GLU A 50 5.19 1.97 -7.03
CA GLU A 50 6.16 1.51 -8.03
C GLU A 50 7.26 0.60 -7.46
N ARG A 51 7.67 0.81 -6.21
CA ARG A 51 8.81 0.12 -5.58
C ARG A 51 8.48 -0.62 -4.28
N ALA A 52 7.22 -0.59 -3.83
CA ALA A 52 6.84 -1.21 -2.57
C ALA A 52 5.34 -1.53 -2.51
N ARG A 53 5.00 -2.42 -1.58
CA ARG A 53 3.64 -2.53 -1.03
C ARG A 53 3.69 -2.02 0.40
N LEU A 54 2.82 -1.08 0.75
CA LEU A 54 2.63 -0.69 2.14
C LEU A 54 1.40 -1.40 2.69
N GLU A 55 1.50 -1.84 3.93
CA GLU A 55 0.50 -2.65 4.64
C GLU A 55 0.18 -1.98 5.97
N LEU A 56 -1.11 -1.85 6.30
CA LEU A 56 -1.58 -1.33 7.58
C LEU A 56 -1.84 -2.49 8.55
N HIS A 57 -1.04 -2.58 9.59
CA HIS A 57 -1.02 -3.59 10.65
C HIS A 57 -1.71 -3.05 11.92
N PRO A 58 -3.04 -3.21 12.07
CA PRO A 58 -3.81 -2.58 13.16
C PRO A 58 -3.40 -3.07 14.56
N GLU A 59 -2.74 -4.23 14.65
CA GLU A 59 -2.16 -4.73 15.91
C GLU A 59 -1.11 -3.78 16.51
N ALA A 60 -0.50 -2.92 15.70
CA ALA A 60 0.48 -1.95 16.15
C ALA A 60 -0.16 -0.67 16.72
N GLY A 61 -1.49 -0.56 16.73
CA GLY A 61 -2.30 0.36 17.53
C GLY A 61 -1.91 1.83 17.44
N GLY A 62 -1.76 2.39 16.23
CA GLY A 62 -1.35 3.79 16.03
C GLY A 62 0.10 4.11 16.36
N SER A 63 0.96 3.09 16.54
CA SER A 63 2.40 3.30 16.67
C SER A 63 3.04 3.67 15.32
N PRO A 64 4.30 4.14 15.31
CA PRO A 64 5.03 4.41 14.07
C PRO A 64 5.21 3.19 13.14
N TYR A 65 4.93 1.98 13.64
CA TYR A 65 5.06 0.72 12.91
C TYR A 65 3.71 0.16 12.44
N GLU A 66 2.64 0.96 12.53
CA GLU A 66 1.31 0.57 12.03
C GLU A 66 1.29 0.44 10.52
N VAL A 67 2.08 1.23 9.80
CA VAL A 67 2.34 1.00 8.37
C VAL A 67 3.70 0.33 8.22
N GLN A 68 3.75 -0.76 7.47
CA GLN A 68 4.95 -1.54 7.22
C GLN A 68 5.12 -1.81 5.73
N SER A 69 6.38 -2.05 5.32
CA SER A 69 6.67 -2.51 3.96
C SER A 69 6.43 -4.01 3.85
N GLY A 70 5.69 -4.40 2.83
CA GLY A 70 5.41 -5.80 2.52
C GLY A 70 6.65 -6.57 2.06
N LEU A 71 6.71 -7.84 2.44
CA LEU A 71 7.82 -8.74 2.11
C LEU A 71 7.71 -9.29 0.68
N LEU A 72 7.65 -8.42 -0.33
CA LEU A 72 7.41 -8.80 -1.73
C LEU A 72 8.45 -9.81 -2.26
N GLY A 73 9.70 -9.73 -1.82
CA GLY A 73 10.72 -10.73 -2.19
C GLY A 73 10.43 -12.13 -1.63
N ALA A 74 9.94 -12.22 -0.39
CA ALA A 74 9.52 -13.49 0.19
C ALA A 74 8.28 -14.04 -0.49
N ALA A 75 7.33 -13.15 -0.83
CA ALA A 75 6.11 -13.51 -1.54
C ALA A 75 6.40 -14.08 -2.94
N LEU A 76 7.30 -13.42 -3.69
CA LEU A 76 7.78 -13.92 -4.97
C LEU A 76 8.49 -15.27 -4.85
N TYR A 77 9.37 -15.42 -3.84
CA TYR A 77 10.10 -16.67 -3.62
C TYR A 77 9.17 -17.85 -3.29
N ARG A 78 8.11 -17.61 -2.51
CA ARG A 78 7.12 -18.62 -2.13
C ARG A 78 6.05 -18.87 -3.20
N ASN A 79 6.08 -18.09 -4.29
CA ASN A 79 5.05 -18.08 -5.32
C ASN A 79 3.66 -17.84 -4.70
N ASP A 80 3.60 -16.88 -3.78
CA ASP A 80 2.35 -16.45 -3.17
C ASP A 80 1.43 -15.88 -4.25
N SER A 81 0.12 -16.05 -4.04
CA SER A 81 -0.89 -15.51 -4.95
C SER A 81 -0.66 -14.03 -5.18
N ARG A 82 -0.61 -13.63 -6.45
CA ARG A 82 -0.57 -12.20 -6.78
C ARG A 82 -1.84 -11.53 -6.27
N PRO A 83 -1.74 -10.29 -5.77
CA PRO A 83 -2.92 -9.53 -5.41
C PRO A 83 -3.86 -9.50 -6.59
N ASN A 84 -5.12 -9.85 -6.36
CA ASN A 84 -6.14 -9.58 -7.35
C ASN A 84 -6.56 -8.13 -7.17
N THR A 85 -5.69 -7.20 -7.59
CA THR A 85 -6.01 -5.78 -7.62
C THR A 85 -7.17 -5.62 -8.59
N ILE A 86 -8.41 -5.66 -8.11
CA ILE A 86 -9.53 -5.15 -8.88
C ILE A 86 -9.21 -3.67 -8.99
N GLN A 87 -8.67 -3.25 -10.14
CA GLN A 87 -8.27 -1.86 -10.37
C GLN A 87 -9.45 -0.99 -9.96
N PRO A 88 -9.34 -0.25 -8.84
CA PRO A 88 -10.37 0.71 -8.51
C PRO A 88 -10.31 1.73 -9.65
N VAL A 89 -11.46 2.04 -10.23
CA VAL A 89 -11.52 3.11 -11.22
C VAL A 89 -10.98 4.37 -10.54
N PRO A 90 -9.94 5.02 -11.08
CA PRO A 90 -9.39 6.26 -10.55
C PRO A 90 -10.52 7.21 -10.17
N THR A 91 -10.71 7.45 -8.88
CA THR A 91 -11.65 8.48 -8.46
C THR A 91 -10.86 9.77 -8.39
N ALA A 92 -11.07 10.67 -9.34
CA ALA A 92 -10.43 11.99 -9.40
C ALA A 92 -10.83 12.93 -8.23
N VAL A 93 -11.54 12.42 -7.23
CA VAL A 93 -12.22 13.18 -6.17
C VAL A 93 -11.64 12.77 -4.81
N PRO A 94 -11.33 13.72 -3.91
CA PRO A 94 -10.89 13.37 -2.57
C PRO A 94 -12.01 12.67 -1.81
N LEU A 95 -11.69 11.57 -1.12
CA LEU A 95 -12.50 11.12 0.00
C LEU A 95 -12.49 12.24 1.07
N PRO A 96 -13.64 12.52 1.71
CA PRO A 96 -13.78 13.58 2.71
C PRO A 96 -12.91 13.38 3.95
#